data_AF-B8XLR9-F1
#
_entry.id   AF-B8XLR9-F1
#
_cell.length_a   1.000
_cell.length_b   1.000
_cell.length_c   1.000
_cell.angle_alpha   90.00
_cell.angle_beta   90.00
_cell.angle_gamma   90.00
#
_symmetry.space_group_name_H-M   'P 1'
#
loop_
_entity.id
_entity.type
_entity.pdbx_description
1 polymer ?
#
loop_
_entity_poly.entity_id
_entity_poly.type
_entity_poly.pdbx_seq_one_letter_code
_entity_poly.pdbx_strand_id
1 'polypeptide(L)'
;KSNIGHLEGAAGIAGLLKTILCLKERELVPTLNYRTPNPQIPFTDLRLAAVTGTGPWPNPDGPLVAGVTSVGMGGTNCHLVLGEWPAEAAPTAENPPGHPGESDECDSVAWVLSGRGDKALRAQAARLREHLAAHPDLGASEVARALAHDRTAFTHRAVLVGAGRNDLLTALDAVADARVTHAAVEGSGRRPLREAVFVFPGQGSQWAGMAAELLDSAPVFARVVGDCERALRPYRDWSLTDVLRGRPGAPALDRDDVVQPALWAVMVGLAALWRAAGVEPAAVVGHSQGEIAAATVSGALGLDDAARLIAVRSAALSSLAGRGGGMLTVSLPADRIHDAIAEDPRLSVAAVNSPGMTVVAGDGAALDALAARYGEDVRTRRVPVAYASRSPHVDAVRDTLRADLAGIAPRTGDVPLHSTVTATAVDGSELDVDYWYRNLR
;
A
#
# COMPACT_ATOMS: atom_id res chain seq x y z
N LYS A 1 -24.41 20.18 -40.05
CA LYS A 1 -24.39 19.77 -41.47
C LYS A 1 -23.57 20.72 -42.34
N SER A 2 -23.78 22.05 -42.26
CA SER A 2 -22.99 23.04 -43.02
C SER A 2 -21.46 22.89 -42.92
N ASN A 3 -20.95 22.39 -41.78
CA ASN A 3 -19.50 22.24 -41.53
C ASN A 3 -18.94 20.85 -41.87
N ILE A 4 -19.74 19.79 -41.71
CA ILE A 4 -19.28 18.39 -41.72
C ILE A 4 -20.09 17.46 -42.62
N GLY A 5 -21.00 18.00 -43.43
CA GLY A 5 -21.92 17.22 -44.26
C GLY A 5 -23.07 16.57 -43.49
N HIS A 6 -23.82 15.70 -44.18
CA HIS A 6 -24.86 14.87 -43.59
C HIS A 6 -24.27 13.49 -43.26
N LEU A 7 -24.12 13.19 -41.97
CA LEU A 7 -23.56 11.92 -41.50
C LEU A 7 -24.60 10.79 -41.38
N GLU A 8 -25.67 10.86 -42.18
CA GLU A 8 -26.81 9.93 -42.14
C GLU A 8 -27.27 9.57 -40.71
N GLY A 9 -27.12 8.31 -40.31
CA GLY A 9 -27.50 7.82 -38.98
C GLY A 9 -26.82 8.57 -37.82
N ALA A 10 -25.65 9.17 -38.03
CA ALA A 10 -24.94 9.95 -37.02
C ALA A 10 -25.29 11.45 -37.04
N ALA A 11 -26.19 11.91 -37.92
CA ALA A 11 -26.50 13.34 -38.04
C ALA A 11 -27.15 13.92 -36.78
N GLY A 12 -28.02 13.15 -36.12
CA GLY A 12 -28.68 13.56 -34.88
C GLY A 12 -27.69 13.74 -33.74
N ILE A 13 -26.83 12.74 -33.49
CA ILE A 13 -25.81 12.80 -32.43
C ILE A 13 -24.76 13.89 -32.69
N ALA A 14 -24.39 14.14 -33.95
CA ALA A 14 -23.50 15.25 -34.30
C ALA A 14 -24.13 16.63 -33.99
N GLY A 15 -25.44 16.77 -34.24
CA GLY A 15 -26.20 17.96 -33.83
C GLY A 15 -26.24 18.12 -32.31
N LEU A 16 -26.46 17.02 -31.59
CA LEU A 16 -26.44 16.98 -30.13
C LEU A 16 -25.09 17.41 -29.55
N LEU A 17 -23.98 16.87 -30.07
CA LEU A 17 -22.62 17.22 -29.63
C LEU A 17 -22.31 18.71 -29.86
N LYS A 18 -22.68 19.27 -31.01
CA LYS A 18 -22.57 20.73 -31.26
C LYS A 18 -23.30 21.50 -30.16
N THR A 19 -24.55 21.14 -29.88
CA THR A 19 -25.37 21.85 -28.92
C THR A 19 -24.83 21.75 -27.50
N ILE A 20 -24.36 20.58 -27.06
CA ILE A 20 -23.72 20.40 -25.75
C ILE A 20 -22.48 21.29 -25.62
N LEU A 21 -21.63 21.34 -26.65
CA LEU A 21 -20.45 22.21 -26.65
C LEU A 21 -20.85 23.69 -26.61
N CYS A 22 -21.84 24.13 -27.39
CA CYS A 22 -22.32 25.51 -27.35
C CYS A 22 -22.93 25.92 -26.00
N LEU A 23 -23.61 24.99 -25.31
CA LEU A 23 -24.12 25.20 -23.95
C LEU A 23 -22.97 25.29 -22.94
N LYS A 24 -22.02 24.34 -22.99
CA LYS A 24 -20.87 24.28 -22.09
C LYS A 24 -19.98 25.53 -22.18
N GLU A 25 -19.64 25.93 -23.40
CA GLU A 25 -18.76 27.08 -23.65
C GLU A 25 -19.54 28.42 -23.65
N ARG A 26 -20.87 28.39 -23.44
CA ARG A 26 -21.78 29.55 -23.53
C ARG A 26 -21.59 30.38 -24.81
N GLU A 27 -21.29 29.73 -25.93
CA GLU A 27 -20.99 30.37 -27.20
C GLU A 27 -21.67 29.65 -28.38
N LEU A 28 -22.31 30.41 -29.26
CA LEU A 28 -22.92 29.91 -30.49
C LEU A 28 -21.92 29.96 -31.64
N VAL A 29 -21.90 28.91 -32.47
CA VAL A 29 -21.06 28.83 -33.67
C VAL A 29 -21.88 28.87 -34.95
N PRO A 30 -21.35 29.49 -36.03
CA PRO A 30 -22.12 29.84 -37.21
C PRO A 30 -22.57 28.62 -38.02
N THR A 31 -23.70 28.77 -38.72
CA THR A 31 -24.05 27.92 -39.86
C THR A 31 -23.36 28.47 -41.10
N LEU A 32 -22.51 27.66 -41.72
CA LEU A 32 -21.79 28.06 -42.93
C LEU A 32 -22.71 28.05 -44.16
N ASN A 33 -22.30 28.74 -45.21
CA ASN A 33 -23.00 28.83 -46.50
C ASN A 33 -24.42 29.42 -46.42
N TYR A 34 -24.70 30.22 -45.39
CA TYR A 34 -25.93 30.97 -45.24
C TYR A 34 -25.68 32.45 -45.54
N ARG A 35 -26.34 32.99 -46.58
CA ARG A 35 -26.26 34.42 -46.95
C ARG A 35 -27.64 35.07 -47.03
N THR A 36 -28.55 34.45 -47.77
CA THR A 36 -29.92 34.94 -47.99
C THR A 36 -30.91 33.88 -47.51
N PRO A 37 -31.89 34.21 -46.64
CA PRO A 37 -32.92 33.27 -46.22
C PRO A 37 -33.77 32.80 -47.40
N ASN A 38 -34.33 31.58 -47.32
CA ASN A 38 -35.28 31.10 -48.31
C ASN A 38 -36.57 31.96 -48.23
N PRO A 39 -37.01 32.62 -49.32
CA PRO A 39 -38.18 33.51 -49.30
C PRO A 39 -39.50 32.78 -49.00
N GLN A 40 -39.55 31.45 -49.12
CA GLN A 40 -40.72 30.65 -48.77
C GLN A 40 -40.85 30.38 -47.25
N ILE A 41 -39.84 30.73 -46.46
CA ILE A 41 -39.85 30.56 -45.00
C ILE A 41 -39.97 31.95 -44.36
N PRO A 42 -41.08 32.26 -43.65
CA PRO A 42 -41.27 33.57 -43.03
C PRO A 42 -40.48 33.66 -41.71
N PHE A 43 -39.15 33.83 -41.80
CA PHE A 43 -38.25 33.85 -40.62
C PHE A 43 -38.68 34.87 -39.56
N THR A 44 -39.07 36.08 -39.98
CA THR A 44 -39.50 37.15 -39.07
C THR A 44 -40.75 36.76 -38.29
N ASP A 45 -41.79 36.22 -38.97
CA ASP A 45 -43.05 35.82 -38.34
C ASP A 45 -42.85 34.64 -37.38
N LEU A 46 -41.91 33.74 -37.70
CA LEU A 46 -41.53 32.60 -36.87
C LEU A 46 -40.54 32.98 -35.74
N ARG A 47 -40.09 34.23 -35.68
CA ARG A 47 -39.05 34.72 -34.76
C ARG A 47 -37.76 33.89 -34.82
N LEU A 48 -37.36 33.51 -36.02
CA LEU A 48 -36.15 32.74 -36.29
C LEU A 48 -35.04 33.64 -36.84
N ALA A 49 -33.81 33.36 -36.43
CA ALA A 49 -32.60 33.95 -37.00
C ALA A 49 -31.53 32.87 -37.15
N ALA A 50 -30.80 32.89 -38.27
CA ALA A 50 -29.66 32.01 -38.44
C ALA A 50 -28.43 32.61 -37.75
N VAL A 51 -27.68 31.79 -37.03
CA VAL A 51 -26.39 32.19 -36.45
C VAL A 51 -25.34 32.25 -37.55
N THR A 52 -24.88 33.44 -37.92
CA THR A 52 -23.92 33.65 -39.02
C THR A 52 -22.52 34.04 -38.56
N GLY A 53 -22.34 34.34 -37.27
CA GLY A 53 -21.05 34.58 -36.63
C GLY A 53 -20.93 33.78 -35.32
N THR A 54 -19.70 33.64 -34.84
CA THR A 54 -19.45 33.11 -33.49
C THR A 54 -19.74 34.21 -32.47
N GLY A 55 -20.44 33.90 -31.39
CA GLY A 55 -20.75 34.89 -30.36
C GLY A 55 -21.63 34.37 -29.22
N PRO A 56 -21.97 35.25 -28.26
CA PRO A 56 -22.73 34.85 -27.08
C PRO A 56 -24.16 34.42 -27.43
N TRP A 57 -24.80 33.75 -26.48
CA TRP A 57 -26.24 33.49 -26.56
C TRP A 57 -27.05 34.79 -26.47
N PRO A 58 -28.25 34.86 -27.10
CA PRO A 58 -29.08 36.08 -27.08
C PRO A 58 -29.49 36.56 -25.68
N ASN A 59 -29.55 35.64 -24.71
CA ASN A 59 -29.79 35.93 -23.30
C ASN A 59 -28.68 35.27 -22.46
N PRO A 60 -27.50 35.90 -22.32
CA PRO A 60 -26.34 35.28 -21.68
C PRO A 60 -26.50 35.09 -20.17
N ASP A 61 -27.40 35.82 -19.53
CA ASP A 61 -27.63 35.78 -18.07
C ASP A 61 -28.82 34.86 -17.67
N GLY A 62 -29.56 34.35 -18.66
CA GLY A 62 -30.69 33.45 -18.43
C GLY A 62 -30.33 31.97 -18.61
N PRO A 63 -31.27 31.07 -18.26
CA PRO A 63 -31.10 29.64 -18.49
C PRO A 63 -30.97 29.36 -19.99
N LEU A 64 -29.87 28.73 -20.37
CA LEU A 64 -29.66 28.35 -21.76
C LEU A 64 -30.49 27.11 -22.09
N VAL A 65 -31.34 27.23 -23.11
CA VAL A 65 -32.18 26.13 -23.62
C VAL A 65 -32.01 26.01 -25.12
N ALA A 66 -31.85 24.78 -25.62
CA ALA A 66 -31.64 24.51 -27.03
C ALA A 66 -32.38 23.27 -27.51
N GLY A 67 -32.92 23.35 -28.73
CA GLY A 67 -33.58 22.22 -29.40
C GLY A 67 -32.65 21.57 -30.43
N VAL A 68 -32.66 20.23 -30.51
CA VAL A 68 -32.01 19.47 -31.58
C VAL A 68 -33.05 18.61 -32.28
N THR A 69 -33.29 18.88 -33.56
CA THR A 69 -34.24 18.13 -34.39
C THR A 69 -33.52 17.23 -35.39
N SER A 70 -33.95 15.97 -35.49
CA SER A 70 -33.54 15.03 -36.53
C SER A 70 -34.77 14.41 -37.20
N VAL A 71 -34.81 14.43 -38.52
CA VAL A 71 -35.93 13.95 -39.34
C VAL A 71 -35.40 12.90 -40.31
N GLY A 72 -35.89 11.67 -40.18
CA GLY A 72 -35.51 10.56 -41.06
C GLY A 72 -36.37 10.50 -42.31
N MET A 73 -35.80 10.01 -43.42
CA MET A 73 -36.54 9.85 -44.68
C MET A 73 -37.78 8.94 -44.57
N GLY A 74 -37.77 7.98 -43.65
CA GLY A 74 -38.92 7.12 -43.35
C GLY A 74 -40.06 7.79 -42.56
N GLY A 75 -39.99 9.10 -42.31
CA GLY A 75 -41.03 9.88 -41.63
C GLY A 75 -40.94 9.86 -40.10
N THR A 76 -39.97 9.17 -39.51
CA THR A 76 -39.72 9.21 -38.06
C THR A 76 -38.97 10.48 -37.68
N ASN A 77 -39.52 11.23 -36.73
CA ASN A 77 -38.98 12.50 -36.23
C ASN A 77 -38.55 12.35 -34.77
N CYS A 78 -37.40 12.96 -34.43
CA CYS A 78 -36.92 13.07 -33.06
C CYS A 78 -36.55 14.52 -32.75
N HIS A 79 -36.98 15.01 -31.59
CA HIS A 79 -36.63 16.32 -31.08
C HIS A 79 -36.17 16.21 -29.63
N LEU A 80 -35.01 16.77 -29.33
CA LEU A 80 -34.46 16.85 -27.98
C LEU A 80 -34.45 18.30 -27.52
N VAL A 81 -34.82 18.54 -26.27
CA VAL A 81 -34.67 19.83 -25.60
C VAL A 81 -33.57 19.68 -24.56
N LEU A 82 -32.55 20.51 -24.64
CA LEU A 82 -31.42 20.57 -23.73
C LEU A 82 -31.49 21.84 -22.89
N GLY A 83 -31.19 21.71 -21.60
CA GLY A 83 -30.88 22.84 -20.73
C GLY A 83 -29.40 22.82 -20.36
N GLU A 84 -28.88 23.96 -19.93
CA GLU A 84 -27.57 24.02 -19.29
C GLU A 84 -27.53 23.18 -18.01
N TRP A 85 -26.33 22.68 -17.68
CA TRP A 85 -26.09 22.01 -16.40
C TRP A 85 -25.99 23.05 -15.28
N PRO A 86 -26.70 22.91 -14.15
CA PRO A 86 -26.58 23.85 -13.04
C PRO A 86 -25.14 23.86 -12.53
N ALA A 87 -24.51 25.03 -12.46
CA ALA A 87 -23.15 25.16 -11.94
C ALA A 87 -23.02 24.65 -10.49
N GLU A 88 -24.10 24.75 -9.70
CA GLU A 88 -24.19 24.26 -8.30
C GLU A 88 -24.48 22.75 -8.16
N ALA A 89 -24.75 22.01 -9.25
CA ALA A 89 -25.04 20.58 -9.19
C ALA A 89 -23.81 19.68 -9.42
N ALA A 90 -22.63 20.26 -9.64
CA ALA A 90 -21.41 19.55 -9.26
C ALA A 90 -21.45 19.50 -7.72
N PRO A 91 -21.39 18.33 -7.06
CA PRO A 91 -21.11 18.34 -5.64
C PRO A 91 -19.84 19.17 -5.51
N THR A 92 -19.96 20.36 -4.91
CA THR A 92 -18.83 20.93 -4.21
C THR A 92 -18.35 19.77 -3.37
N ALA A 93 -17.16 19.26 -3.67
CA ALA A 93 -16.39 18.57 -2.67
C ALA A 93 -16.14 19.65 -1.61
N GLU A 94 -17.15 19.93 -0.79
CA GLU A 94 -16.95 20.36 0.57
C GLU A 94 -16.16 19.21 1.16
N ASN A 95 -14.84 19.31 1.02
CA ASN A 95 -13.96 18.76 2.01
C ASN A 95 -14.59 19.17 3.35
N PRO A 96 -14.87 18.23 4.27
CA PRO A 96 -15.27 18.61 5.62
C PRO A 96 -14.28 19.67 6.09
N PRO A 97 -14.73 20.76 6.76
CA PRO A 97 -13.87 21.89 7.06
C PRO A 97 -12.59 21.39 7.71
N GLY A 98 -11.52 21.37 6.92
CA GLY A 98 -10.19 21.05 7.38
C GLY A 98 -9.84 22.07 8.45
N HIS A 99 -9.25 21.61 9.54
CA HIS A 99 -8.74 22.51 10.55
C HIS A 99 -7.88 23.58 9.86
N PRO A 100 -8.11 24.89 10.12
CA PRO A 100 -7.30 25.93 9.51
C PRO A 100 -5.86 25.76 10.00
N GLY A 101 -5.00 25.18 9.17
CA GLY A 101 -3.62 24.84 9.51
C GLY A 101 -3.00 23.64 8.79
N GLU A 102 -3.79 22.75 8.18
CA GLU A 102 -3.26 21.64 7.38
C GLU A 102 -3.18 22.06 5.91
N SER A 103 -1.96 22.37 5.45
CA SER A 103 -1.67 22.40 4.02
C SER A 103 -1.99 21.04 3.42
N ASP A 104 -2.77 21.03 2.34
CA ASP A 104 -3.15 19.88 1.50
C ASP A 104 -1.92 19.28 0.74
N GLU A 105 -0.73 19.43 1.33
CA GLU A 105 0.53 18.87 0.86
C GLU A 105 0.64 17.46 1.41
N CYS A 106 0.02 16.50 0.70
CA CYS A 106 0.42 15.12 0.85
C CYS A 106 1.90 15.04 0.44
N ASP A 107 2.80 14.77 1.39
CA ASP A 107 4.27 14.74 1.19
C ASP A 107 4.69 13.79 0.04
N SER A 108 3.82 12.86 -0.34
CA SER A 108 3.95 12.05 -1.54
C SER A 108 2.60 11.65 -2.13
N VAL A 109 2.50 11.62 -3.45
CA VAL A 109 1.32 11.12 -4.17
C VAL A 109 1.70 10.05 -5.19
N ALA A 110 0.77 9.14 -5.47
CA ALA A 110 0.96 8.06 -6.43
C ALA A 110 0.13 8.29 -7.71
N TRP A 111 0.79 8.27 -8.87
CA TRP A 111 0.10 8.25 -10.17
C TRP A 111 0.09 6.83 -10.74
N VAL A 112 -1.12 6.30 -10.95
CA VAL A 112 -1.32 4.96 -11.49
C VAL A 112 -1.67 5.05 -12.97
N LEU A 113 -0.84 4.45 -13.82
CA LEU A 113 -1.07 4.34 -15.25
C LEU A 113 -1.28 2.89 -15.63
N SER A 114 -2.09 2.66 -16.67
CA SER A 114 -2.20 1.33 -17.24
C SER A 114 -2.46 1.34 -18.75
N GLY A 115 -2.08 0.26 -19.41
CA GLY A 115 -2.27 0.06 -20.85
C GLY A 115 -2.48 -1.41 -21.22
N ARG A 116 -3.06 -1.64 -22.40
CA ARG A 116 -3.16 -2.98 -23.00
C ARG A 116 -1.85 -3.35 -23.72
N GLY A 117 -0.80 -3.61 -22.93
CA GLY A 117 0.56 -3.86 -23.43
C GLY A 117 1.48 -2.67 -23.22
N ASP A 118 2.79 -2.91 -23.28
CA ASP A 118 3.82 -1.90 -23.02
C ASP A 118 3.65 -0.67 -23.90
N LYS A 119 3.50 -0.85 -25.22
CA LYS A 119 3.31 0.27 -26.15
C LYS A 119 2.14 1.18 -25.78
N ALA A 120 1.03 0.61 -25.29
CA ALA A 120 -0.14 1.38 -24.88
C ALA A 120 0.11 2.12 -23.55
N LEU A 121 0.83 1.51 -22.61
CA LEU A 121 1.25 2.15 -21.36
C LEU A 121 2.18 3.33 -21.64
N ARG A 122 3.19 3.15 -22.51
CA ARG A 122 4.11 4.20 -22.95
C ARG A 122 3.38 5.37 -23.61
N ALA A 123 2.48 5.06 -24.54
CA ALA A 123 1.67 6.09 -25.19
C ALA A 123 0.75 6.82 -24.21
N GLN A 124 0.19 6.13 -23.20
CA GLN A 124 -0.61 6.77 -22.16
C GLN A 124 0.24 7.71 -21.29
N ALA A 125 1.48 7.32 -20.96
CA ALA A 125 2.41 8.18 -20.22
C ALA A 125 2.73 9.45 -21.01
N ALA A 126 3.11 9.31 -22.30
CA ALA A 126 3.41 10.45 -23.17
C ALA A 126 2.19 11.39 -23.35
N ARG A 127 0.98 10.85 -23.55
CA ARG A 127 -0.23 11.68 -23.66
C ARG A 127 -0.55 12.41 -22.37
N LEU A 128 -0.40 11.76 -21.22
CA LEU A 128 -0.61 12.43 -19.93
C LEU A 128 0.42 13.55 -19.75
N ARG A 129 1.69 13.31 -20.12
CA ARG A 129 2.75 14.31 -20.04
C ARG A 129 2.45 15.55 -20.87
N GLU A 130 2.00 15.36 -22.10
CA GLU A 130 1.60 16.43 -23.02
C GLU A 130 0.39 17.19 -22.48
N HIS A 131 -0.62 16.47 -21.99
CA HIS A 131 -1.81 17.07 -21.39
C HIS A 131 -1.45 17.95 -20.19
N LEU A 132 -0.59 17.47 -19.29
CA LEU A 132 -0.14 18.21 -18.11
C LEU A 132 0.81 19.39 -18.45
N ALA A 133 1.47 19.35 -19.60
CA ALA A 133 2.22 20.51 -20.09
C ALA A 133 1.28 21.62 -20.57
N ALA A 134 0.16 21.26 -21.20
CA ALA A 134 -0.86 22.21 -21.66
C ALA A 134 -1.75 22.75 -20.54
N HIS A 135 -1.83 22.04 -19.40
CA HIS A 135 -2.67 22.40 -18.24
C HIS A 135 -1.80 22.44 -16.96
N PRO A 136 -0.98 23.49 -16.79
CA PRO A 136 -0.07 23.64 -15.66
C PRO A 136 -0.79 23.87 -14.32
N ASP A 137 -2.06 24.27 -14.37
CA ASP A 137 -2.96 24.54 -13.26
C ASP A 137 -3.46 23.27 -12.54
N LEU A 138 -3.46 22.11 -13.20
CA LEU A 138 -3.92 20.85 -12.60
C LEU A 138 -3.00 20.39 -11.46
N GLY A 139 -3.54 20.20 -10.26
CA GLY A 139 -2.79 19.74 -9.09
C GLY A 139 -2.37 18.27 -9.17
N ALA A 140 -1.27 17.89 -8.51
CA ALA A 140 -0.78 16.51 -8.55
C ALA A 140 -1.77 15.50 -7.91
N SER A 141 -2.42 15.89 -6.81
CA SER A 141 -3.44 15.08 -6.11
C SER A 141 -4.72 14.93 -6.93
N GLU A 142 -5.14 15.97 -7.64
CA GLU A 142 -6.29 15.92 -8.54
C GLU A 142 -6.06 14.92 -9.68
N VAL A 143 -4.87 14.97 -10.29
CA VAL A 143 -4.44 14.02 -11.32
C VAL A 143 -4.38 12.60 -10.75
N ALA A 144 -3.82 12.42 -9.56
CA ALA A 144 -3.76 11.11 -8.89
C ALA A 144 -5.15 10.50 -8.71
N ARG A 145 -6.10 11.29 -8.18
CA ARG A 145 -7.50 10.87 -7.98
C ARG A 145 -8.16 10.46 -9.30
N ALA A 146 -8.02 11.26 -10.35
CA ALA A 146 -8.58 10.96 -11.66
C ALA A 146 -7.97 9.68 -12.27
N LEU A 147 -6.67 9.47 -12.10
CA LEU A 147 -5.98 8.26 -12.55
C LEU A 147 -6.42 7.00 -11.79
N ALA A 148 -6.68 7.13 -10.49
CA ALA A 148 -7.08 6.00 -9.64
C ALA A 148 -8.56 5.61 -9.80
N HIS A 149 -9.46 6.59 -9.94
CA HIS A 149 -10.91 6.34 -9.87
C HIS A 149 -11.63 6.48 -11.22
N ASP A 150 -11.15 7.34 -12.11
CA ASP A 150 -11.86 7.70 -13.35
C ASP A 150 -11.27 7.01 -14.59
N ARG A 151 -10.39 6.01 -14.39
CA ARG A 151 -9.72 5.28 -15.47
C ARG A 151 -9.88 3.78 -15.29
N THR A 152 -10.11 3.09 -16.41
CA THR A 152 -10.09 1.64 -16.44
C THR A 152 -8.67 1.11 -16.22
N ALA A 153 -8.50 0.20 -15.27
CA ALA A 153 -7.22 -0.48 -15.03
C ALA A 153 -6.99 -1.62 -16.04
N PHE A 154 -5.85 -1.61 -16.72
CA PHE A 154 -5.40 -2.66 -17.63
C PHE A 154 -4.27 -3.52 -17.04
N THR A 155 -3.78 -4.48 -17.83
CA THR A 155 -2.84 -5.53 -17.38
C THR A 155 -1.39 -5.08 -17.27
N HIS A 156 -0.97 -4.05 -18.03
CA HIS A 156 0.36 -3.45 -17.91
C HIS A 156 0.22 -2.16 -17.16
N ARG A 157 0.95 -2.01 -16.06
CA ARG A 157 0.76 -0.93 -15.10
C ARG A 157 2.09 -0.27 -14.78
N ALA A 158 2.03 1.02 -14.52
CA ALA A 158 3.10 1.77 -13.88
C ALA A 158 2.51 2.51 -12.67
N VAL A 159 3.23 2.50 -11.56
CA VAL A 159 2.93 3.33 -10.38
C VAL A 159 4.11 4.26 -10.17
N LEU A 160 3.85 5.56 -10.23
CA LEU A 160 4.85 6.60 -10.04
C LEU A 160 4.61 7.23 -8.67
N VAL A 161 5.66 7.38 -7.86
CA VAL A 161 5.57 7.98 -6.53
C VAL A 161 6.54 9.15 -6.47
N GLY A 162 6.07 10.31 -6.01
CA GLY A 162 6.88 11.53 -5.95
C GLY A 162 6.33 12.53 -4.94
N ALA A 163 7.21 13.39 -4.42
CA ALA A 163 6.88 14.39 -3.41
C ALA A 163 6.29 15.68 -3.99
N GLY A 164 6.21 15.75 -5.32
CA GLY A 164 5.63 16.88 -6.02
C GLY A 164 5.47 16.63 -7.51
N ARG A 165 4.84 17.58 -8.18
CA ARG A 165 4.52 17.50 -9.62
C ARG A 165 5.76 17.22 -10.47
N ASN A 166 6.88 17.88 -10.21
CA ASN A 166 8.08 17.76 -11.04
C ASN A 166 8.71 16.36 -10.98
N ASP A 167 8.70 15.72 -9.82
CA ASP A 167 9.18 14.35 -9.66
C ASP A 167 8.31 13.38 -10.46
N LEU A 168 7.00 13.56 -10.39
CA LEU A 168 6.02 12.73 -11.09
C LEU A 168 6.10 12.92 -12.60
N LEU A 169 6.28 14.15 -13.09
CA LEU A 169 6.50 14.42 -14.51
C LEU A 169 7.80 13.78 -15.00
N THR A 170 8.87 13.82 -14.20
CA THR A 170 10.15 13.17 -14.52
C THR A 170 10.01 11.65 -14.59
N ALA A 171 9.30 11.06 -13.62
CA ALA A 171 8.99 9.63 -13.62
C ALA A 171 8.08 9.25 -14.80
N LEU A 172 7.17 10.12 -15.21
CA LEU A 172 6.29 9.93 -16.35
C LEU A 172 7.05 9.92 -17.68
N ASP A 173 8.02 10.83 -17.82
CA ASP A 173 8.95 10.84 -18.96
C ASP A 173 9.78 9.55 -18.99
N ALA A 174 10.28 9.09 -17.83
CA ALA A 174 11.01 7.82 -17.75
C ALA A 174 10.15 6.63 -18.18
N VAL A 175 8.89 6.57 -17.73
CA VAL A 175 7.95 5.54 -18.17
C VAL A 175 7.71 5.66 -19.66
N ALA A 176 7.48 6.85 -20.23
CA ALA A 176 7.25 7.02 -21.67
C ALA A 176 8.43 6.55 -22.54
N ASP A 177 9.66 6.80 -22.07
CA ASP A 177 10.91 6.45 -22.76
C ASP A 177 11.39 5.01 -22.48
N ALA A 178 10.68 4.24 -21.66
CA ALA A 178 11.11 2.93 -21.15
C ALA A 178 12.45 2.97 -20.39
N ARG A 179 12.70 4.05 -19.65
CA ARG A 179 13.86 4.20 -18.76
C ARG A 179 13.55 3.68 -17.36
N VAL A 180 14.52 3.00 -16.74
CA VAL A 180 14.41 2.51 -15.36
C VAL A 180 14.67 3.67 -14.39
N THR A 181 13.81 3.81 -13.38
CA THR A 181 13.96 4.78 -12.29
C THR A 181 13.37 4.22 -11.01
N HIS A 182 13.86 4.65 -9.84
CA HIS A 182 13.30 4.28 -8.55
C HIS A 182 11.92 4.90 -8.29
N ALA A 183 11.60 6.02 -8.97
CA ALA A 183 10.34 6.73 -8.81
C ALA A 183 9.17 6.10 -9.59
N ALA A 184 9.41 5.06 -10.40
CA ALA A 184 8.38 4.37 -11.17
C ALA A 184 8.59 2.86 -11.12
N VAL A 185 7.54 2.15 -10.69
CA VAL A 185 7.51 0.68 -10.68
C VAL A 185 6.58 0.22 -11.78
N GLU A 186 7.07 -0.66 -12.64
CA GLU A 186 6.32 -1.22 -13.74
C GLU A 186 6.08 -2.72 -13.56
N GLY A 187 4.93 -3.19 -14.02
CA GLY A 187 4.60 -4.60 -13.95
C GLY A 187 3.51 -4.98 -14.94
N SER A 188 3.48 -6.26 -15.30
CA SER A 188 2.39 -6.83 -16.08
C SER A 188 1.78 -8.03 -15.35
N GLY A 189 0.45 -8.09 -15.34
CA GLY A 189 -0.31 -9.15 -14.69
C GLY A 189 -1.56 -9.48 -15.47
N ARG A 190 -1.68 -10.73 -15.93
CA ARG A 190 -2.93 -11.26 -16.53
C ARG A 190 -3.88 -11.85 -15.49
N ARG A 191 -3.39 -12.12 -14.28
CA ARG A 191 -4.19 -12.75 -13.23
C ARG A 191 -4.89 -11.67 -12.40
N PRO A 192 -6.13 -11.93 -11.92
CA PRO A 192 -6.73 -11.11 -10.88
C PRO A 192 -5.78 -11.02 -9.68
N LEU A 193 -5.94 -9.96 -8.88
CA LEU A 193 -5.17 -9.74 -7.66
C LEU A 193 -5.11 -11.04 -6.86
N ARG A 194 -3.89 -11.49 -6.55
CA ARG A 194 -3.73 -12.55 -5.56
C ARG A 194 -4.07 -11.94 -4.21
N GLU A 195 -4.80 -12.70 -3.41
CA GLU A 195 -4.95 -12.42 -1.99
C GLU A 195 -3.59 -12.18 -1.33
N ALA A 196 -3.49 -11.13 -0.52
CA ALA A 196 -2.23 -10.75 0.12
C ALA A 196 -1.95 -11.67 1.32
N VAL A 197 -0.68 -12.04 1.50
CA VAL A 197 -0.18 -12.68 2.73
C VAL A 197 0.73 -11.70 3.43
N PHE A 198 0.44 -11.38 4.69
CA PHE A 198 1.35 -10.56 5.49
C PHE A 198 2.37 -11.45 6.17
N VAL A 199 3.65 -11.15 5.93
CA VAL A 199 4.79 -11.90 6.45
C VAL A 199 5.51 -11.04 7.49
N PHE A 200 5.57 -11.54 8.71
CA PHE A 200 6.12 -10.85 9.87
C PHE A 200 7.50 -11.43 10.22
N PRO A 201 8.61 -10.75 9.86
CA PRO A 201 9.95 -11.27 10.12
C PRO A 201 10.30 -11.28 11.62
N GLY A 202 11.37 -11.98 11.96
CA GLY A 202 11.98 -11.90 13.29
C GLY A 202 12.89 -10.67 13.46
N GLN A 203 13.78 -10.73 14.45
CA GLN A 203 14.82 -9.71 14.67
C GLN A 203 15.84 -9.68 13.52
N GLY A 204 16.32 -8.48 13.16
CA GLY A 204 17.34 -8.26 12.14
C GLY A 204 17.02 -7.16 11.13
N SER A 205 15.76 -6.70 11.05
CA SER A 205 15.32 -5.63 10.14
C SER A 205 15.37 -4.23 10.75
N GLN A 206 15.74 -4.10 12.02
CA GLN A 206 15.77 -2.83 12.72
C GLN A 206 16.88 -1.90 12.23
N TRP A 207 16.62 -0.60 12.26
CA TRP A 207 17.60 0.46 12.06
C TRP A 207 17.18 1.71 12.86
N ALA A 208 18.14 2.58 13.17
CA ALA A 208 17.88 3.77 13.99
C ALA A 208 16.96 4.75 13.24
N GLY A 209 15.85 5.15 13.85
CA GLY A 209 14.87 6.04 13.23
C GLY A 209 13.85 5.34 12.32
N MET A 210 13.76 4.00 12.35
CA MET A 210 13.00 3.20 11.37
C MET A 210 11.52 3.54 11.18
N ALA A 211 10.93 4.25 12.12
CA ALA A 211 9.52 4.63 12.09
C ALA A 211 9.31 6.14 12.33
N ALA A 212 10.38 6.94 12.39
CA ALA A 212 10.30 8.35 12.77
C ALA A 212 9.37 9.14 11.84
N GLU A 213 9.55 9.00 10.52
CA GLU A 213 8.73 9.69 9.52
C GLU A 213 7.28 9.23 9.55
N LEU A 214 7.01 7.91 9.64
CA LEU A 214 5.65 7.37 9.71
C LEU A 214 4.90 7.80 10.98
N LEU A 215 5.61 8.06 12.08
CA LEU A 215 5.00 8.62 13.30
C LEU A 215 4.49 10.06 13.08
N ASP A 216 5.06 10.78 12.12
CA ASP A 216 4.70 12.17 11.80
C ASP A 216 3.68 12.23 10.64
N SER A 217 3.89 11.43 9.59
CA SER A 217 3.12 11.52 8.34
C SER A 217 1.93 10.55 8.24
N ALA A 218 1.84 9.51 9.08
CA ALA A 218 0.79 8.50 9.00
C ALA A 218 -0.01 8.37 10.32
N PRO A 219 -1.14 9.11 10.48
CA PRO A 219 -1.92 9.11 11.72
C PRO A 219 -2.42 7.72 12.17
N VAL A 220 -2.73 6.82 11.23
CA VAL A 220 -3.10 5.43 11.54
C VAL A 220 -1.95 4.67 12.19
N PHE A 221 -0.74 4.81 11.63
CA PHE A 221 0.46 4.19 12.17
C PHE A 221 0.78 4.74 13.56
N ALA A 222 0.79 6.07 13.70
CA ALA A 222 1.07 6.76 14.96
C ALA A 222 0.09 6.36 16.08
N ARG A 223 -1.20 6.26 15.78
CA ARG A 223 -2.22 5.78 16.74
C ARG A 223 -1.93 4.37 17.22
N VAL A 224 -1.67 3.44 16.29
CA VAL A 224 -1.40 2.03 16.63
C VAL A 224 -0.11 1.89 17.43
N VAL A 225 0.95 2.63 17.10
CA VAL A 225 2.17 2.65 17.91
C VAL A 225 1.90 3.22 19.30
N GLY A 226 1.07 4.25 19.43
CA GLY A 226 0.63 4.79 20.72
C GLY A 226 -0.15 3.76 21.56
N ASP A 227 -0.99 2.94 20.90
CA ASP A 227 -1.70 1.83 21.54
C ASP A 227 -0.74 0.74 22.02
N CYS A 228 0.23 0.34 21.18
CA CYS A 228 1.29 -0.60 21.53
C CYS A 228 2.14 -0.07 22.70
N GLU A 229 2.50 1.21 22.67
CA GLU A 229 3.24 1.88 23.73
C GLU A 229 2.48 1.82 25.05
N ARG A 230 1.16 2.13 25.05
CA ARG A 230 0.32 2.00 26.24
C ARG A 230 0.33 0.58 26.78
N ALA A 231 0.11 -0.42 25.92
CA ALA A 231 0.06 -1.83 26.31
C ALA A 231 1.41 -2.34 26.86
N LEU A 232 2.53 -1.80 26.39
CA LEU A 232 3.88 -2.14 26.86
C LEU A 232 4.27 -1.48 28.19
N ARG A 233 3.62 -0.37 28.59
CA ARG A 233 3.97 0.40 29.81
C ARG A 233 4.18 -0.46 31.07
N PRO A 234 3.39 -1.51 31.37
CA PRO A 234 3.60 -2.31 32.58
C PRO A 234 4.90 -3.11 32.60
N TYR A 235 5.55 -3.32 31.45
CA TYR A 235 6.64 -4.29 31.30
C TYR A 235 8.00 -3.65 30.98
N ARG A 236 8.07 -2.32 30.91
CA ARG A 236 9.28 -1.60 30.51
C ARG A 236 9.37 -0.22 31.16
N ASP A 237 10.57 0.32 31.22
CA ASP A 237 10.92 1.60 31.85
C ASP A 237 11.30 2.71 30.84
N TRP A 238 11.38 2.39 29.54
CA TRP A 238 11.72 3.32 28.47
C TRP A 238 10.49 3.86 27.71
N SER A 239 10.67 4.67 26.66
CA SER A 239 9.60 5.20 25.80
C SER A 239 9.73 4.61 24.39
N LEU A 240 8.64 4.09 23.84
CA LEU A 240 8.67 3.36 22.57
C LEU A 240 8.78 4.35 21.44
N THR A 241 8.00 5.43 21.52
CA THR A 241 8.11 6.55 20.60
C THR A 241 9.54 7.12 20.60
N ASP A 242 10.20 7.26 21.76
CA ASP A 242 11.56 7.79 21.81
C ASP A 242 12.60 6.84 21.19
N VAL A 243 12.45 5.53 21.43
CA VAL A 243 13.28 4.49 20.79
C VAL A 243 13.10 4.51 19.27
N LEU A 244 11.86 4.54 18.78
CA LEU A 244 11.58 4.53 17.34
C LEU A 244 12.05 5.80 16.63
N ARG A 245 12.06 6.93 17.33
CA ARG A 245 12.62 8.21 16.85
C ARG A 245 14.14 8.30 16.99
N GLY A 246 14.77 7.38 17.71
CA GLY A 246 16.21 7.45 18.00
C GLY A 246 16.59 8.67 18.84
N ARG A 247 15.74 9.11 19.77
CA ARG A 247 16.03 10.29 20.59
C ARG A 247 17.23 10.04 21.51
N PRO A 248 18.06 11.07 21.78
CA PRO A 248 19.13 10.97 22.78
C PRO A 248 18.59 10.48 24.13
N GLY A 249 19.25 9.47 24.71
CA GLY A 249 18.86 8.87 26.00
C GLY A 249 17.86 7.72 25.90
N ALA A 250 17.28 7.46 24.72
CA ALA A 250 16.53 6.23 24.48
C ALA A 250 17.49 5.02 24.44
N PRO A 251 17.06 3.84 24.94
CA PRO A 251 17.90 2.64 24.85
C PRO A 251 18.11 2.22 23.39
N ALA A 252 19.25 1.61 23.12
CA ALA A 252 19.64 1.19 21.79
C ALA A 252 18.83 -0.04 21.31
N LEU A 253 18.64 -0.12 19.99
CA LEU A 253 17.95 -1.22 19.28
C LEU A 253 18.80 -2.49 19.14
N ASP A 254 19.84 -2.66 19.95
CA ASP A 254 20.66 -3.87 20.06
C ASP A 254 20.31 -4.71 21.31
N ARG A 255 19.59 -4.13 22.28
CA ARG A 255 19.06 -4.83 23.46
C ARG A 255 17.81 -5.62 23.09
N ASP A 256 17.77 -6.92 23.36
CA ASP A 256 16.66 -7.80 22.95
C ASP A 256 15.30 -7.37 23.51
N ASP A 257 15.29 -6.95 24.78
CA ASP A 257 14.12 -6.44 25.49
C ASP A 257 13.61 -5.08 24.98
N VAL A 258 14.38 -4.41 24.11
CA VAL A 258 14.00 -3.17 23.43
C VAL A 258 13.62 -3.43 21.98
N VAL A 259 14.48 -4.14 21.24
CA VAL A 259 14.31 -4.36 19.80
C VAL A 259 13.11 -5.23 19.46
N GLN A 260 12.81 -6.27 20.24
CA GLN A 260 11.68 -7.15 19.94
C GLN A 260 10.33 -6.45 20.14
N PRO A 261 10.05 -5.76 21.27
CA PRO A 261 8.82 -4.98 21.40
C PRO A 261 8.73 -3.83 20.38
N ALA A 262 9.85 -3.17 20.05
CA ALA A 262 9.87 -2.11 19.03
C ALA A 262 9.50 -2.65 17.64
N LEU A 263 10.09 -3.77 17.23
CA LEU A 263 9.77 -4.42 15.95
C LEU A 263 8.31 -4.91 15.92
N TRP A 264 7.81 -5.50 17.01
CA TRP A 264 6.40 -5.89 17.13
C TRP A 264 5.46 -4.70 16.88
N ALA A 265 5.70 -3.58 17.57
CA ALA A 265 4.85 -2.39 17.41
C ALA A 265 4.91 -1.81 15.98
N VAL A 266 6.09 -1.77 15.36
CA VAL A 266 6.24 -1.33 13.96
C VAL A 266 5.52 -2.27 13.00
N MET A 267 5.67 -3.58 13.17
CA MET A 267 5.00 -4.57 12.33
C MET A 267 3.46 -4.47 12.43
N VAL A 268 2.92 -4.31 13.64
CA VAL A 268 1.47 -4.12 13.86
C VAL A 268 1.00 -2.79 13.27
N GLY A 269 1.79 -1.71 13.43
CA GLY A 269 1.51 -0.41 12.82
C GLY A 269 1.50 -0.44 11.29
N LEU A 270 2.48 -1.11 10.66
CA LEU A 270 2.55 -1.28 9.22
C LEU A 270 1.38 -2.12 8.69
N ALA A 271 0.99 -3.17 9.39
CA ALA A 271 -0.19 -3.96 9.03
C ALA A 271 -1.47 -3.11 9.05
N ALA A 272 -1.62 -2.24 10.06
CA ALA A 272 -2.75 -1.31 10.13
C ALA A 272 -2.73 -0.28 8.98
N LEU A 273 -1.55 0.20 8.57
CA LEU A 273 -1.40 1.10 7.43
C LEU A 273 -1.81 0.43 6.10
N TRP A 274 -1.40 -0.83 5.88
CA TRP A 274 -1.84 -1.60 4.71
C TRP A 274 -3.35 -1.82 4.67
N ARG A 275 -3.95 -2.17 5.81
CA ARG A 275 -5.42 -2.30 5.93
C ARG A 275 -6.14 -0.99 5.67
N ALA A 276 -5.62 0.13 6.18
CA ALA A 276 -6.18 1.46 5.91
C ALA A 276 -6.11 1.84 4.42
N ALA A 277 -5.14 1.30 3.67
CA ALA A 277 -5.07 1.40 2.22
C ALA A 277 -5.96 0.40 1.46
N GLY A 278 -6.79 -0.38 2.17
CA GLY A 278 -7.69 -1.39 1.59
C GLY A 278 -7.05 -2.73 1.26
N VAL A 279 -5.82 -2.98 1.72
CA VAL A 279 -5.13 -4.26 1.53
C VAL A 279 -5.36 -5.14 2.76
N GLU A 280 -6.32 -6.06 2.67
CA GLU A 280 -6.57 -7.06 3.71
C GLU A 280 -5.74 -8.32 3.48
N PRO A 281 -5.08 -8.87 4.53
CA PRO A 281 -4.40 -10.15 4.44
C PRO A 281 -5.42 -11.28 4.42
N ALA A 282 -5.31 -12.20 3.45
CA ALA A 282 -6.03 -13.46 3.49
C ALA A 282 -5.36 -14.50 4.39
N ALA A 283 -4.08 -14.30 4.71
CA ALA A 283 -3.36 -15.08 5.69
C ALA A 283 -2.21 -14.27 6.30
N VAL A 284 -1.78 -14.68 7.49
CA VAL A 284 -0.59 -14.16 8.15
C VAL A 284 0.40 -15.29 8.45
N VAL A 285 1.69 -14.98 8.35
CA VAL A 285 2.79 -15.88 8.71
C VAL A 285 3.82 -15.07 9.49
N GLY A 286 4.33 -15.61 10.59
CA GLY A 286 5.39 -14.95 11.34
C GLY A 286 6.59 -15.85 11.60
N HIS A 287 7.78 -15.29 11.49
CA HIS A 287 9.04 -15.99 11.73
C HIS A 287 9.53 -15.73 13.16
N SER A 288 9.55 -16.77 14.00
CA SER A 288 9.95 -16.67 15.41
C SER A 288 9.11 -15.64 16.16
N GLN A 289 9.72 -14.63 16.80
CA GLN A 289 8.98 -13.57 17.52
C GLN A 289 8.02 -12.79 16.61
N GLY A 290 8.27 -12.73 15.29
CA GLY A 290 7.35 -12.14 14.32
C GLY A 290 5.96 -12.79 14.31
N GLU A 291 5.84 -14.03 14.77
CA GLU A 291 4.56 -14.71 14.93
C GLU A 291 3.67 -14.08 15.99
N ILE A 292 4.23 -13.35 16.96
CA ILE A 292 3.47 -12.55 17.93
C ILE A 292 2.78 -11.39 17.22
N ALA A 293 3.47 -10.72 16.27
CA ALA A 293 2.86 -9.69 15.43
C ALA A 293 1.78 -10.29 14.51
N ALA A 294 2.03 -11.46 13.91
CA ALA A 294 1.05 -12.18 13.12
C ALA A 294 -0.22 -12.51 13.92
N ALA A 295 -0.07 -13.04 15.13
CA ALA A 295 -1.17 -13.35 16.05
C ALA A 295 -1.94 -12.10 16.51
N THR A 296 -1.24 -10.97 16.66
CA THR A 296 -1.89 -9.69 16.95
C THR A 296 -2.74 -9.23 15.77
N VAL A 297 -2.19 -9.28 14.55
CA VAL A 297 -2.85 -8.80 13.33
C VAL A 297 -4.00 -9.71 12.88
N SER A 298 -3.90 -11.02 13.14
CA SER A 298 -5.01 -11.95 12.91
C SER A 298 -6.17 -11.77 13.89
N GLY A 299 -5.94 -11.06 15.00
CA GLY A 299 -6.90 -10.94 16.10
C GLY A 299 -6.83 -12.08 17.11
N ALA A 300 -5.94 -13.06 16.92
CA ALA A 300 -5.79 -14.19 17.83
C ALA A 300 -5.28 -13.79 19.22
N LEU A 301 -4.47 -12.73 19.31
CA LEU A 301 -4.08 -12.10 20.57
C LEU A 301 -4.62 -10.68 20.64
N GLY A 302 -5.17 -10.32 21.80
CA GLY A 302 -5.42 -8.92 22.15
C GLY A 302 -4.11 -8.15 22.32
N LEU A 303 -4.17 -6.82 22.20
CA LEU A 303 -2.96 -5.99 22.24
C LEU A 303 -2.21 -6.09 23.58
N ASP A 304 -2.94 -6.16 24.69
CA ASP A 304 -2.34 -6.26 26.04
C ASP A 304 -1.63 -7.62 26.25
N ASP A 305 -2.24 -8.71 25.78
CA ASP A 305 -1.62 -10.05 25.86
C ASP A 305 -0.41 -10.16 24.93
N ALA A 306 -0.48 -9.60 23.72
CA ALA A 306 0.64 -9.56 22.80
C ALA A 306 1.80 -8.70 23.34
N ALA A 307 1.49 -7.55 23.96
CA ALA A 307 2.49 -6.69 24.61
C ALA A 307 3.16 -7.39 25.80
N ARG A 308 2.37 -8.06 26.65
CA ARG A 308 2.89 -8.90 27.74
C ARG A 308 3.80 -9.99 27.21
N LEU A 309 3.34 -10.71 26.20
CA LEU A 309 4.07 -11.82 25.59
C LEU A 309 5.41 -11.38 25.00
N ILE A 310 5.42 -10.32 24.19
CA ILE A 310 6.66 -9.85 23.56
C ILE A 310 7.65 -9.32 24.60
N ALA A 311 7.19 -8.62 25.63
CA ALA A 311 8.04 -8.06 26.67
C ALA A 311 8.62 -9.11 27.60
N VAL A 312 7.81 -10.06 28.06
CA VAL A 312 8.26 -11.17 28.93
C VAL A 312 9.22 -12.08 28.16
N ARG A 313 8.91 -12.42 26.90
CA ARG A 313 9.79 -13.22 26.04
C ARG A 313 11.15 -12.56 25.85
N SER A 314 11.16 -11.28 25.51
CA SER A 314 12.39 -10.56 25.19
C SER A 314 13.27 -10.37 26.43
N ALA A 315 12.67 -10.06 27.60
CA ALA A 315 13.38 -10.02 28.88
C ALA A 315 13.97 -11.39 29.27
N ALA A 316 13.21 -12.47 29.08
CA ALA A 316 13.70 -13.83 29.31
C ALA A 316 14.91 -14.16 28.41
N LEU A 317 14.86 -13.78 27.13
CA LEU A 317 16.00 -13.93 26.21
C LEU A 317 17.22 -13.10 26.64
N SER A 318 17.02 -11.87 27.10
CA SER A 318 18.11 -11.06 27.66
C SER A 318 18.78 -11.73 28.86
N SER A 319 18.04 -12.49 29.68
CA SER A 319 18.62 -13.24 30.81
C SER A 319 19.50 -14.45 30.39
N LEU A 320 19.38 -14.88 29.13
CA LEU A 320 20.21 -15.92 28.51
C LEU A 320 21.47 -15.34 27.86
N ALA A 321 21.49 -14.03 27.62
CA ALA A 321 22.65 -13.36 27.05
C ALA A 321 23.89 -13.59 27.92
N GLY A 322 25.04 -13.85 27.28
CA GLY A 322 26.31 -14.07 27.98
C GLY A 322 26.49 -15.48 28.56
N ARG A 323 25.53 -16.39 28.41
CA ARG A 323 25.68 -17.81 28.81
C ARG A 323 26.43 -18.67 27.79
N GLY A 324 27.11 -18.05 26.83
CA GLY A 324 27.92 -18.73 25.81
C GLY A 324 27.13 -19.33 24.65
N GLY A 325 25.82 -19.07 24.55
CA GLY A 325 25.00 -19.47 23.39
C GLY A 325 25.07 -18.46 22.24
N GLY A 326 24.78 -18.93 21.03
CA GLY A 326 24.65 -18.07 19.86
C GLY A 326 23.94 -18.76 18.69
N MET A 327 23.99 -18.12 17.52
CA MET A 327 23.40 -18.65 16.28
C MET A 327 24.31 -18.42 15.07
N LEU A 328 24.23 -19.33 14.09
CA LEU A 328 25.03 -19.34 12.87
C LEU A 328 24.14 -19.62 11.66
N THR A 329 24.15 -18.75 10.65
CA THR A 329 23.55 -19.07 9.34
C THR A 329 24.54 -19.87 8.51
N VAL A 330 24.06 -20.93 7.86
CA VAL A 330 24.86 -21.79 6.97
C VAL A 330 24.14 -21.91 5.63
N SER A 331 24.85 -21.63 4.53
CA SER A 331 24.34 -21.75 3.15
C SER A 331 24.26 -23.21 2.69
N LEU A 332 23.53 -24.04 3.45
CA LEU A 332 23.26 -25.43 3.14
C LEU A 332 21.78 -25.80 3.41
N PRO A 333 21.27 -26.81 2.69
CA PRO A 333 20.02 -27.49 3.01
C PRO A 333 19.98 -28.07 4.43
N ALA A 334 18.78 -28.15 5.01
CA ALA A 334 18.59 -28.54 6.41
C ALA A 334 18.96 -30.00 6.70
N ASP A 335 18.71 -30.93 5.77
CA ASP A 335 19.08 -32.34 5.86
C ASP A 335 20.59 -32.51 6.05
N ARG A 336 21.40 -31.79 5.26
CA ARG A 336 22.86 -31.80 5.38
C ARG A 336 23.34 -31.29 6.74
N ILE A 337 22.66 -30.30 7.29
CA ILE A 337 22.98 -29.73 8.60
C ILE A 337 22.57 -30.67 9.71
N HIS A 338 21.39 -31.29 9.63
CA HIS A 338 20.96 -32.32 10.57
C HIS A 338 21.96 -33.47 10.65
N ASP A 339 22.42 -33.99 9.52
CA ASP A 339 23.46 -35.03 9.48
C ASP A 339 24.76 -34.56 10.14
N ALA A 340 25.17 -33.32 9.86
CA ALA A 340 26.42 -32.76 10.36
C ALA A 340 26.43 -32.52 11.87
N ILE A 341 25.27 -32.26 12.49
CA ILE A 341 25.15 -31.97 13.93
C ILE A 341 24.52 -33.11 14.73
N ALA A 342 24.19 -34.24 14.10
CA ALA A 342 23.44 -35.34 14.72
C ALA A 342 24.08 -35.86 16.02
N GLU A 343 25.40 -35.87 16.09
CA GLU A 343 26.17 -36.34 17.26
C GLU A 343 26.53 -35.22 18.25
N ASP A 344 26.23 -33.95 17.96
CA ASP A 344 26.54 -32.81 18.83
C ASP A 344 25.28 -32.28 19.51
N PRO A 345 24.97 -32.72 20.75
CA PRO A 345 23.77 -32.29 21.46
C PRO A 345 23.77 -30.81 21.85
N ARG A 346 24.89 -30.10 21.67
CA ARG A 346 25.02 -28.67 21.94
C ARG A 346 24.48 -27.80 20.80
N LEU A 347 24.15 -28.40 19.65
CA LEU A 347 23.66 -27.72 18.45
C LEU A 347 22.24 -28.16 18.11
N SER A 348 21.48 -27.25 17.51
CA SER A 348 20.12 -27.51 17.04
C SER A 348 19.85 -26.70 15.77
N VAL A 349 19.06 -27.26 14.84
CA VAL A 349 18.54 -26.47 13.72
C VAL A 349 17.45 -25.55 14.25
N ALA A 350 17.69 -24.24 14.19
CA ALA A 350 16.79 -23.22 14.69
C ALA A 350 15.80 -22.72 13.63
N ALA A 351 16.23 -22.63 12.37
CA ALA A 351 15.35 -22.18 11.28
C ALA A 351 15.80 -22.74 9.94
N VAL A 352 14.83 -22.98 9.07
CA VAL A 352 15.03 -23.32 7.65
C VAL A 352 14.40 -22.20 6.83
N ASN A 353 15.21 -21.22 6.45
CA ASN A 353 14.73 -19.98 5.81
C ASN A 353 14.51 -20.15 4.31
N SER A 354 15.24 -21.07 3.69
CA SER A 354 15.10 -21.43 2.28
C SER A 354 15.68 -22.83 2.03
N PRO A 355 15.44 -23.43 0.85
CA PRO A 355 16.01 -24.74 0.51
C PRO A 355 17.54 -24.83 0.61
N GLY A 356 18.26 -23.70 0.59
CA GLY A 356 19.72 -23.64 0.68
C GLY A 356 20.24 -22.78 1.84
N MET A 357 19.40 -22.46 2.83
CA MET A 357 19.80 -21.63 3.97
C MET A 357 19.18 -22.12 5.27
N THR A 358 20.05 -22.57 6.18
CA THR A 358 19.69 -23.10 7.49
C THR A 358 20.35 -22.28 8.59
N VAL A 359 19.67 -22.10 9.72
CA VAL A 359 20.23 -21.45 10.91
C VAL A 359 20.41 -22.50 12.00
N VAL A 360 21.60 -22.55 12.58
CA VAL A 360 21.96 -23.42 13.69
C VAL A 360 22.09 -22.58 14.95
N ALA A 361 21.52 -23.03 16.06
CA ALA A 361 21.65 -22.44 17.38
C ALA A 361 22.34 -23.40 18.34
N GLY A 362 23.06 -22.88 19.32
CA GLY A 362 23.73 -23.70 20.32
C GLY A 362 24.92 -23.02 20.97
N ASP A 363 25.82 -23.84 21.51
CA ASP A 363 27.05 -23.37 22.16
C ASP A 363 27.96 -22.64 21.18
N GLY A 364 28.52 -21.50 21.62
CA GLY A 364 29.42 -20.66 20.82
C GLY A 364 30.58 -21.46 20.23
N ALA A 365 31.32 -22.20 21.06
CA ALA A 365 32.46 -22.99 20.60
C ALA A 365 32.06 -24.11 19.61
N ALA A 366 30.89 -24.72 19.77
CA ALA A 366 30.39 -25.75 18.86
C ALA A 366 30.02 -25.14 17.50
N LEU A 367 29.42 -23.95 17.50
CA LEU A 367 29.13 -23.20 16.28
C LEU A 367 30.41 -22.74 15.57
N ASP A 368 31.47 -22.36 16.28
CA ASP A 368 32.77 -22.03 15.68
C ASP A 368 33.41 -23.27 15.05
N ALA A 369 33.35 -24.42 15.71
CA ALA A 369 33.82 -25.69 15.16
C ALA A 369 33.03 -26.11 13.91
N LEU A 370 31.70 -25.90 13.91
CA LEU A 370 30.86 -26.15 12.73
C LEU A 370 31.22 -25.23 11.57
N ALA A 371 31.42 -23.94 11.82
CA ALA A 371 31.86 -22.99 10.81
C ALA A 371 33.24 -23.37 10.23
N ALA A 372 34.19 -23.71 11.10
CA ALA A 372 35.53 -24.13 10.70
C ALA A 372 35.54 -25.43 9.88
N ARG A 373 34.64 -26.38 10.16
CA ARG A 373 34.49 -27.62 9.39
C ARG A 373 34.21 -27.36 7.90
N TYR A 374 33.44 -26.33 7.59
CA TYR A 374 33.11 -26.00 6.21
C TYR A 374 34.10 -25.04 5.55
N GLY A 375 34.92 -24.33 6.32
CA GLY A 375 35.93 -23.41 5.79
C GLY A 375 35.34 -22.38 4.82
N GLU A 376 35.99 -22.19 3.68
CA GLU A 376 35.55 -21.27 2.62
C GLU A 376 34.57 -21.89 1.62
N ASP A 377 34.40 -23.22 1.65
CA ASP A 377 33.55 -23.95 0.69
C ASP A 377 32.06 -23.65 0.89
N VAL A 378 31.67 -23.33 2.13
CA VAL A 378 30.30 -22.96 2.49
C VAL A 378 30.29 -21.64 3.23
N ARG A 379 29.50 -20.70 2.72
CA ARG A 379 29.26 -19.44 3.41
C ARG A 379 28.56 -19.68 4.75
N THR A 380 29.24 -19.27 5.82
CA THR A 380 28.68 -19.20 7.18
C THR A 380 28.72 -17.77 7.69
N ARG A 381 27.79 -17.39 8.58
CA ARG A 381 27.77 -16.06 9.20
C ARG A 381 27.16 -16.14 10.59
N ARG A 382 27.84 -15.55 11.58
CA ARG A 382 27.29 -15.35 12.93
C ARG A 382 26.09 -14.40 12.88
N VAL A 383 25.01 -14.81 13.51
CA VAL A 383 23.87 -13.94 13.76
C VAL A 383 24.23 -13.04 14.95
N PRO A 384 24.02 -11.72 14.88
CA PRO A 384 24.36 -10.79 15.96
C PRO A 384 23.35 -10.89 17.12
N VAL A 385 23.34 -12.04 17.80
CA VAL A 385 22.54 -12.33 18.99
C VAL A 385 23.41 -13.05 20.02
N ALA A 386 23.20 -12.76 21.30
CA ALA A 386 24.01 -13.28 22.41
C ALA A 386 23.41 -14.51 23.10
N TYR A 387 22.42 -15.14 22.47
CA TYR A 387 21.67 -16.30 22.97
C TYR A 387 21.39 -17.30 21.84
N ALA A 388 21.11 -18.55 22.21
CA ALA A 388 20.78 -19.64 21.30
C ALA A 388 19.27 -19.96 21.36
N SER A 389 18.44 -19.14 20.72
CA SER A 389 17.00 -19.46 20.61
C SER A 389 16.78 -20.74 19.80
N ARG A 390 15.67 -21.46 20.06
CA ARG A 390 15.31 -22.73 19.39
C ARG A 390 16.34 -23.84 19.60
N SER A 391 16.86 -23.90 20.82
CA SER A 391 17.84 -24.88 21.27
C SER A 391 17.59 -25.19 22.75
N PRO A 392 18.19 -26.25 23.32
CA PRO A 392 18.07 -26.56 24.76
C PRO A 392 18.42 -25.40 25.71
N HIS A 393 19.16 -24.38 25.25
CA HIS A 393 19.45 -23.18 26.05
C HIS A 393 18.19 -22.47 26.55
N VAL A 394 17.08 -22.52 25.80
CA VAL A 394 15.85 -21.83 26.22
C VAL A 394 15.08 -22.58 27.30
N ASP A 395 15.44 -23.83 27.61
CA ASP A 395 14.78 -24.61 28.66
C ASP A 395 14.96 -23.95 30.04
N ALA A 396 16.05 -23.19 30.22
CA ALA A 396 16.32 -22.42 31.44
C ALA A 396 15.32 -21.29 31.74
N VAL A 397 14.53 -20.86 30.75
CA VAL A 397 13.50 -19.81 30.92
C VAL A 397 12.07 -20.36 30.81
N ARG A 398 11.91 -21.68 30.66
CA ARG A 398 10.59 -22.31 30.49
C ARG A 398 9.61 -21.96 31.61
N ASP A 399 10.05 -22.13 32.87
CA ASP A 399 9.19 -21.93 34.03
C ASP A 399 8.87 -20.45 34.25
N THR A 400 9.84 -19.57 33.99
CA THR A 400 9.63 -18.10 34.00
C THR A 400 8.58 -17.71 32.98
N LEU A 401 8.68 -18.18 31.72
CA LEU A 401 7.68 -17.89 30.70
C LEU A 401 6.29 -18.41 31.09
N ARG A 402 6.20 -19.61 31.66
CA ARG A 402 4.93 -20.19 32.13
C ARG A 402 4.29 -19.36 33.23
N ALA A 403 5.07 -18.93 34.21
CA ALA A 403 4.59 -18.11 35.32
C ALA A 403 4.17 -16.71 34.83
N ASP A 404 5.05 -16.04 34.09
CA ASP A 404 4.88 -14.63 33.73
C ASP A 404 3.89 -14.41 32.59
N LEU A 405 3.54 -15.46 31.84
CA LEU A 405 2.49 -15.44 30.82
C LEU A 405 1.19 -16.12 31.26
N ALA A 406 1.11 -16.56 32.52
CA ALA A 406 -0.12 -17.15 33.05
C ALA A 406 -1.29 -16.16 32.89
N GLY A 407 -2.36 -16.64 32.25
CA GLY A 407 -3.59 -15.87 32.06
C GLY A 407 -3.67 -15.04 30.78
N ILE A 408 -2.74 -15.19 29.82
CA ILE A 408 -3.04 -14.74 28.45
C ILE A 408 -4.30 -15.45 27.94
N ALA A 409 -5.12 -14.75 27.15
CA ALA A 409 -6.40 -15.24 26.65
C ALA A 409 -6.44 -15.23 25.11
N PRO A 410 -5.75 -16.18 24.45
CA PRO A 410 -5.85 -16.36 23.01
C PRO A 410 -7.29 -16.68 22.59
N ARG A 411 -7.65 -16.26 21.39
CA ARG A 411 -8.99 -16.42 20.81
C ARG A 411 -8.89 -16.77 19.34
N THR A 412 -9.96 -17.30 18.76
CA THR A 412 -10.07 -17.43 17.30
C THR A 412 -10.03 -16.04 16.67
N GLY A 413 -9.09 -15.82 15.76
CA GLY A 413 -8.94 -14.58 15.01
C GLY A 413 -9.72 -14.59 13.68
N ASP A 414 -9.82 -13.43 13.04
CA ASP A 414 -10.56 -13.24 11.78
C ASP A 414 -9.71 -13.56 10.54
N VAL A 415 -8.38 -13.63 10.68
CA VAL A 415 -7.45 -13.95 9.58
C VAL A 415 -6.71 -15.25 9.86
N PRO A 416 -6.67 -16.20 8.90
CA PRO A 416 -5.89 -17.43 9.02
C PRO A 416 -4.42 -17.17 9.38
N LEU A 417 -3.95 -17.78 10.48
CA LEU A 417 -2.54 -17.79 10.87
C LEU A 417 -1.93 -19.14 10.48
N HIS A 418 -0.91 -19.12 9.63
CA HIS A 418 -0.10 -20.30 9.35
C HIS A 418 1.12 -20.32 10.25
N SER A 419 1.15 -21.28 11.15
CA SER A 419 2.19 -21.46 12.15
C SER A 419 3.49 -21.89 11.49
N THR A 420 4.59 -21.23 11.85
CA THR A 420 5.95 -21.69 11.50
C THR A 420 6.50 -22.72 12.49
N VAL A 421 5.75 -23.04 13.53
CA VAL A 421 6.07 -24.07 14.54
C VAL A 421 5.49 -25.42 14.13
N THR A 422 4.21 -25.46 13.72
CA THR A 422 3.52 -26.69 13.33
C THR A 422 3.48 -26.94 11.83
N ALA A 423 3.87 -25.94 11.02
CA ALA A 423 3.80 -25.96 9.56
C ALA A 423 2.38 -26.12 8.99
N THR A 424 1.36 -25.73 9.76
CA THR A 424 -0.06 -25.79 9.38
C THR A 424 -0.77 -24.48 9.73
N ALA A 425 -1.99 -24.28 9.21
CA ALA A 425 -2.89 -23.32 9.82
C ALA A 425 -3.19 -23.74 11.27
N VAL A 426 -3.33 -22.78 12.17
CA VAL A 426 -3.62 -22.99 13.59
C VAL A 426 -4.78 -22.09 14.02
N ASP A 427 -5.68 -22.59 14.84
CA ASP A 427 -6.71 -21.75 15.46
C ASP A 427 -6.07 -20.85 16.51
N GLY A 428 -6.43 -19.57 16.51
CA GLY A 428 -5.86 -18.59 17.43
C GLY A 428 -6.07 -18.93 18.92
N SER A 429 -7.11 -19.69 19.26
CA SER A 429 -7.36 -20.16 20.63
C SER A 429 -6.33 -21.20 21.12
N GLU A 430 -5.57 -21.83 20.21
CA GLU A 430 -4.50 -22.78 20.53
C GLU A 430 -3.15 -22.10 20.83
N LEU A 431 -3.06 -20.77 20.69
CA LEU A 431 -1.83 -19.99 20.90
C LEU A 431 -1.56 -19.71 22.39
N ASP A 432 -1.66 -20.75 23.22
CA ASP A 432 -1.44 -20.69 24.66
C ASP A 432 0.04 -20.49 25.04
N VAL A 433 0.32 -20.43 26.33
CA VAL A 433 1.70 -20.22 26.83
C VAL A 433 2.63 -21.34 26.38
N ASP A 434 2.12 -22.57 26.24
CA ASP A 434 2.89 -23.73 25.82
C ASP A 434 3.23 -23.65 24.34
N TYR A 435 2.31 -23.13 23.52
CA TYR A 435 2.57 -22.77 22.14
C TYR A 435 3.70 -21.75 22.03
N TRP A 436 3.67 -20.67 22.81
CA TRP A 436 4.69 -19.63 22.72
C TRP A 436 6.06 -20.08 23.24
N TYR A 437 6.09 -20.98 24.23
CA TYR A 437 7.33 -21.67 24.59
C TYR A 437 7.83 -22.57 23.45
N ARG A 438 6.95 -23.34 22.79
CA ARG A 438 7.32 -24.12 21.59
C ARG A 438 7.77 -23.25 20.41
N ASN A 439 7.27 -22.02 20.26
CA ASN A 439 7.74 -21.09 19.23
C ASN A 439 9.18 -20.62 19.50
N LEU A 440 9.54 -20.52 20.79
CA LEU A 440 10.88 -20.13 21.25
C LEU A 440 11.88 -21.29 21.26
N ARG A 441 11.41 -22.52 21.53
CA ARG A 441 12.20 -23.75 21.65
C ARG A 441 12.33 -24.53 20.35
#